data_AF-A0A2N0T160-F1
#
_entry.id   AF-A0A2N0T160-F1
#
_cell.length_a   1.000
_cell.length_b   1.000
_cell.length_c   1.000
_cell.angle_alpha   90.00
_cell.angle_beta   90.00
_cell.angle_gamma   90.00
#
_symmetry.space_group_name_H-M   'P 1'
#
loop_
_entity.id
_entity.type
_entity.pdbx_description
1 polymer ?
#
loop_
_entity_poly.entity_id
_entity_poly.type
_entity_poly.pdbx_seq_one_letter_code
_entity_poly.pdbx_strand_id
1 'polypeptide(L)'
;MNCQNCKTITEGGYSLCETCELRFAGTLLRLARDVTPLHDSLDATLHPGGHSPTRIQTATPPTPIRLDVLDLIDMLDATARELWRCLDGIDALDWRKDKRNEDLKATLIACAGHPRLATFADAGFYMHVVDGIARKVDAALDPPEQRREIGTCELCETMLTAGAADQWVTCPVCGREQRAQTVKLRRLKTLCWDDSRRGSAAEIAKVFTDAGITVKRHTLTVWKSRGKLDVTPQGISYSSVYRLVISGGLDKELTVTA
;
A
#
# COMPACT_ATOMS: atom_id res chain seq x y z
N MET A 1 9.28 9.03 37.74
CA MET A 1 8.87 7.75 37.12
C MET A 1 9.47 7.72 35.71
N ASN A 2 9.31 6.65 34.93
CA ASN A 2 9.76 6.64 33.54
C ASN A 2 8.54 6.75 32.62
N CYS A 3 8.68 7.50 31.53
CA CYS A 3 7.69 7.61 30.47
C CYS A 3 7.30 6.20 29.99
N GLN A 4 6.01 5.91 29.95
CA GLN A 4 5.53 4.58 29.59
C GLN A 4 5.89 4.18 28.16
N ASN A 5 6.00 5.16 27.26
CA ASN A 5 6.36 4.95 25.85
C ASN A 5 7.88 4.88 25.61
N CYS A 6 8.64 5.95 25.91
CA CYS A 6 10.07 6.03 25.55
C CYS A 6 11.05 5.77 26.70
N LYS A 7 10.55 5.50 27.92
CA LYS A 7 11.33 5.20 29.13
C LYS A 7 12.24 6.32 29.66
N THR A 8 12.20 7.52 29.07
CA THR A 8 12.88 8.70 29.63
C THR A 8 12.30 9.08 30.99
N ILE A 9 13.10 9.72 31.84
CA ILE A 9 12.66 10.17 33.17
C ILE A 9 11.52 11.19 33.03
N THR A 10 10.47 11.03 33.82
CA THR A 10 9.31 11.94 33.91
C THR A 10 9.13 12.48 35.33
N GLU A 11 8.52 13.65 35.41
CA GLU A 11 8.06 14.26 36.65
C GLU A 11 7.02 13.37 37.36
N GLY A 12 6.90 13.54 38.68
CA GLY A 12 5.93 12.79 39.48
C GLY A 12 4.50 13.06 39.01
N GLY A 13 3.72 12.01 38.78
CA GLY A 13 2.32 12.11 38.31
C GLY A 13 2.14 12.10 36.79
N TYR A 14 3.22 12.14 36.00
CA TYR A 14 3.17 12.03 34.54
C TYR A 14 3.50 10.63 34.05
N SER A 15 2.58 10.05 33.28
CA SER A 15 2.72 8.77 32.59
C SER A 15 3.48 8.90 31.27
N LEU A 16 3.39 10.06 30.62
CA LEU A 16 4.14 10.41 29.41
C LEU A 16 5.04 11.61 29.65
N CYS A 17 6.21 11.64 29.01
CA CYS A 17 7.01 12.87 28.94
C CYS A 17 6.39 13.86 27.93
N GLU A 18 6.75 15.14 28.04
CA GLU A 18 6.26 16.22 27.17
C GLU A 18 6.38 15.88 25.67
N THR A 19 7.50 15.29 25.24
CA THR A 19 7.67 14.89 23.84
C THR A 19 6.67 13.81 23.41
N CYS A 20 6.37 12.85 24.28
CA CYS A 20 5.39 11.81 23.99
C CYS A 20 3.97 12.33 24.05
N GLU A 21 3.67 13.26 24.97
CA GLU A 21 2.39 13.96 25.03
C GLU A 21 2.11 14.73 23.73
N LEU A 22 3.05 15.54 23.27
CA LEU A 22 2.92 16.29 22.02
C LEU A 22 2.75 15.36 20.81
N ARG A 23 3.49 14.24 20.77
CA ARG A 23 3.32 13.24 19.71
C ARG A 23 1.92 12.63 19.76
N PHE A 24 1.44 12.27 20.96
CA PHE A 24 0.14 11.65 21.13
C PHE A 24 -1.00 12.59 20.72
N ALA A 25 -0.97 13.84 21.20
CA ALA A 25 -1.91 14.89 20.78
C ALA A 25 -1.86 15.13 19.27
N GLY A 26 -0.65 15.19 18.69
CA GLY A 26 -0.45 15.35 17.25
C GLY A 26 -1.05 14.20 16.42
N THR A 27 -0.91 12.95 16.86
CA THR A 27 -1.53 11.79 16.20
C THR A 27 -3.06 11.87 16.25
N LEU A 28 -3.64 12.26 17.40
CA LEU A 28 -5.09 12.45 17.55
C LEU A 28 -5.65 13.54 16.61
N LEU A 29 -4.96 14.68 16.52
CA LEU A 29 -5.34 15.77 15.60
C LEU A 29 -5.23 15.37 14.13
N ARG A 30 -4.21 14.57 13.79
CA ARG A 30 -4.06 14.02 12.44
C ARG A 30 -5.24 13.10 12.10
N LEU A 31 -5.56 12.15 12.98
CA LEU A 31 -6.73 11.28 12.83
C LEU A 31 -8.03 12.08 12.69
N ALA A 32 -8.21 13.16 13.46
CA ALA A 32 -9.37 14.04 13.36
C ALA A 32 -9.50 14.70 11.98
N ARG A 33 -8.38 15.07 11.35
CA ARG A 33 -8.35 15.58 9.97
C ARG A 33 -8.70 14.49 8.96
N ASP A 34 -8.25 13.27 9.21
CA ASP A 34 -8.37 12.13 8.28
C ASP A 34 -9.75 11.44 8.34
N VAL A 35 -10.62 11.78 9.33
CA VAL A 35 -12.01 11.29 9.43
C VAL A 35 -12.79 11.53 8.14
N THR A 36 -12.74 12.73 7.56
CA THR A 36 -13.51 13.05 6.34
C THR A 36 -13.01 12.24 5.13
N PRO A 37 -11.69 12.22 4.80
CA PRO A 37 -11.14 11.33 3.78
C PRO A 37 -11.49 9.84 3.97
N LEU A 38 -11.51 9.35 5.21
CA LEU A 38 -11.91 7.96 5.51
C LEU A 38 -13.36 7.69 5.13
N HIS A 39 -14.28 8.59 5.50
CA HIS A 39 -15.68 8.47 5.11
C HIS A 39 -15.86 8.55 3.59
N ASP A 40 -15.15 9.45 2.93
CA ASP A 40 -15.17 9.55 1.46
C ASP A 40 -14.67 8.23 0.83
N SER A 41 -13.70 7.57 1.44
CA SER A 41 -13.17 6.28 0.97
C SER A 41 -14.11 5.08 1.18
N LEU A 42 -15.25 5.24 1.85
CA LEU A 42 -16.25 4.17 1.99
C LEU A 42 -16.92 3.81 0.65
N ASP A 43 -17.00 4.77 -0.28
CA ASP A 43 -17.52 4.55 -1.62
C ASP A 43 -16.52 3.70 -2.44
N ALA A 44 -16.84 2.42 -2.65
CA ALA A 44 -15.98 1.52 -3.43
C ALA A 44 -15.84 1.90 -4.91
N THR A 45 -16.55 2.92 -5.40
CA THR A 45 -16.32 3.47 -6.74
C THR A 45 -15.11 4.41 -6.78
N LEU A 46 -14.71 4.99 -5.64
CA LEU A 46 -13.49 5.79 -5.51
C LEU A 46 -12.28 4.87 -5.36
N HIS A 47 -11.50 4.76 -6.44
CA HIS A 47 -10.18 4.13 -6.41
C HIS A 47 -9.13 5.21 -6.12
N PRO A 48 -8.39 5.15 -4.99
CA PRO A 48 -7.20 5.98 -4.82
C PRO A 48 -6.24 5.73 -5.99
N GLY A 49 -6.08 6.73 -6.86
CA GLY A 49 -5.25 6.65 -8.08
C GLY A 49 -5.92 6.13 -9.37
N GLY A 50 -7.25 5.99 -9.42
CA GLY A 50 -7.98 5.56 -10.63
C GLY A 50 -8.57 6.70 -11.47
N HIS A 51 -8.67 6.49 -12.79
CA HIS A 51 -9.40 7.38 -13.70
C HIS A 51 -10.91 7.34 -13.43
N SER A 52 -11.54 8.50 -13.21
CA SER A 52 -13.01 8.61 -13.09
C SER A 52 -13.70 8.19 -14.41
N PRO A 53 -14.76 7.36 -14.35
CA PRO A 53 -15.54 7.03 -15.54
C PRO A 53 -16.46 8.21 -15.93
N THR A 54 -16.42 8.63 -17.20
CA THR A 54 -17.17 9.77 -17.77
C THR A 54 -18.62 9.44 -18.18
N ARG A 55 -19.24 8.37 -17.65
CA ARG A 55 -20.60 7.97 -18.07
C ARG A 55 -21.59 7.94 -16.92
N ILE A 56 -22.69 8.67 -17.10
CA ILE A 56 -23.87 8.70 -16.23
C ILE A 56 -24.53 7.31 -16.22
N GLN A 57 -24.67 6.70 -15.04
CA GLN A 57 -25.38 5.43 -14.84
C GLN A 57 -26.81 5.67 -14.35
N THR A 58 -27.77 5.00 -14.96
CA THR A 58 -29.16 4.87 -14.50
C THR A 58 -29.27 3.81 -13.38
N ALA A 59 -30.12 4.10 -12.37
CA ALA A 59 -30.56 3.22 -11.27
C ALA A 59 -29.49 2.24 -10.75
N THR A 60 -28.55 2.76 -9.97
CA THR A 60 -27.45 1.99 -9.39
C THR A 60 -27.94 1.13 -8.21
N PRO A 61 -27.65 -0.19 -8.16
CA PRO A 61 -27.72 -0.96 -6.91
C PRO A 61 -26.87 -0.26 -5.82
N PRO A 62 -27.13 -0.47 -4.50
CA PRO A 62 -26.38 0.21 -3.45
C PRO A 62 -24.87 0.04 -3.70
N THR A 63 -24.15 1.17 -3.72
CA THR A 63 -22.71 1.20 -3.97
C THR A 63 -22.03 0.25 -2.99
N PRO A 64 -21.16 -0.66 -3.47
CA PRO A 64 -20.44 -1.56 -2.57
C PRO A 64 -19.70 -0.72 -1.53
N ILE A 65 -19.83 -1.06 -0.25
CA ILE A 65 -19.14 -0.36 0.84
C ILE A 65 -17.81 -1.07 1.07
N ARG A 66 -16.74 -0.31 1.25
CA ARG A 66 -15.45 -0.83 1.74
C ARG A 66 -15.56 -1.21 3.22
N LEU A 67 -15.93 -2.47 3.49
CA LEU A 67 -16.12 -3.00 4.84
C LEU A 67 -14.86 -2.86 5.71
N ASP A 68 -13.67 -2.98 5.11
CA ASP A 68 -12.38 -2.77 5.77
C ASP A 68 -12.19 -1.35 6.31
N VAL A 69 -12.69 -0.35 5.57
CA VAL A 69 -12.66 1.06 5.97
C VAL A 69 -13.73 1.34 7.02
N LEU A 70 -14.92 0.75 6.89
CA LEU A 70 -15.99 0.88 7.88
C LEU A 70 -15.55 0.34 9.24
N ASP A 71 -14.98 -0.87 9.27
CA ASP A 71 -14.44 -1.48 10.49
C ASP A 71 -13.34 -0.60 11.13
N LEU A 72 -12.56 0.09 10.31
CA LEU A 72 -11.52 1.00 10.78
C LEU A 72 -12.09 2.28 11.40
N ILE A 73 -13.16 2.84 10.82
CA ILE A 73 -13.89 3.99 11.38
C ILE A 73 -14.52 3.59 12.71
N ASP A 74 -15.18 2.44 12.79
CA ASP A 74 -15.80 1.94 14.03
C ASP A 74 -14.75 1.69 15.12
N MET A 75 -13.59 1.13 14.76
CA MET A 75 -12.48 0.93 15.69
C MET A 75 -11.92 2.26 16.22
N LEU A 76 -11.74 3.25 15.33
CA LEU A 76 -11.28 4.59 15.71
C LEU A 76 -12.29 5.27 16.64
N ASP A 77 -13.58 5.14 16.32
CA ASP A 77 -14.69 5.73 17.08
C ASP A 77 -14.83 5.13 18.47
N ALA A 78 -14.82 3.80 18.58
CA ALA A 78 -14.82 3.11 19.86
C ALA A 78 -13.61 3.52 20.73
N THR A 79 -12.41 3.56 20.12
CA THR A 79 -11.17 3.93 20.83
C THR A 79 -11.19 5.37 21.31
N ALA A 80 -11.65 6.32 20.48
CA ALA A 80 -11.72 7.73 20.83
C ALA A 80 -12.68 7.98 22.00
N ARG A 81 -13.83 7.29 22.02
CA ARG A 81 -14.79 7.38 23.13
C ARG A 81 -14.28 6.74 24.41
N GLU A 82 -13.61 5.59 24.31
CA GLU A 82 -13.01 4.94 25.47
C GLU A 82 -11.92 5.84 26.09
N LEU A 83 -11.05 6.40 25.25
CA LEU A 83 -10.04 7.37 25.65
C LEU A 83 -10.68 8.59 26.34
N TRP A 84 -11.74 9.16 25.76
CA TRP A 84 -12.46 10.29 26.36
C TRP A 84 -12.96 9.96 27.77
N ARG A 85 -13.57 8.78 27.97
CA ARG A 85 -14.04 8.35 29.30
C ARG A 85 -12.89 8.19 30.29
N CYS A 86 -11.77 7.61 29.87
CA CYS A 86 -10.58 7.50 30.71
C CYS A 86 -10.05 8.88 31.14
N LEU A 87 -10.08 9.85 30.22
CA LEU A 87 -9.63 11.22 30.45
C LEU A 87 -10.55 12.00 31.40
N ASP A 88 -11.87 11.90 31.20
CA ASP A 88 -12.87 12.53 32.07
C ASP A 88 -13.06 11.76 33.40
N GLY A 89 -12.49 10.56 33.53
CA GLY A 89 -12.70 9.69 34.71
C GLY A 89 -14.14 9.18 34.83
N ILE A 90 -14.83 9.02 33.70
CA ILE A 90 -16.18 8.48 33.65
C ILE A 90 -16.11 6.97 33.86
N ASP A 91 -16.89 6.46 34.80
CA ASP A 91 -17.08 5.03 34.98
C ASP A 91 -17.77 4.45 33.73
N ALA A 92 -17.13 3.48 33.08
CA ALA A 92 -17.65 2.80 31.90
C ALA A 92 -19.02 2.12 32.15
N LEU A 93 -19.36 1.83 33.42
CA LEU A 93 -20.64 1.24 33.80
C LEU A 93 -21.74 2.27 34.08
N ASP A 94 -21.40 3.55 34.24
CA ASP A 94 -22.37 4.62 34.51
C ASP A 94 -22.74 5.40 33.24
N TRP A 95 -23.54 4.76 32.39
CA TRP A 95 -24.01 5.30 31.09
C TRP A 95 -24.69 6.67 31.19
N ARG A 96 -25.17 7.09 32.36
CA ARG A 96 -25.82 8.39 32.57
C ARG A 96 -24.84 9.56 32.53
N LYS A 97 -23.57 9.31 32.83
CA LYS A 97 -22.48 10.31 32.79
C LYS A 97 -21.72 10.32 31.47
N ASP A 98 -21.99 9.35 30.61
CA ASP A 98 -21.40 9.25 29.27
C ASP A 98 -22.15 10.17 28.29
N LYS A 99 -21.81 11.47 28.31
CA LYS A 99 -22.36 12.43 27.34
C LYS A 99 -21.76 12.12 25.97
N ARG A 100 -22.42 11.26 25.20
CA ARG A 100 -21.99 10.88 23.85
C ARG A 100 -21.89 12.13 22.98
N ASN A 101 -20.67 12.46 22.58
CA ASN A 101 -20.46 13.29 21.41
C ASN A 101 -20.67 12.38 20.19
N GLU A 102 -21.67 12.71 19.35
CA GLU A 102 -21.94 11.94 18.13
C GLU A 102 -20.84 12.16 17.08
N ASP A 103 -20.08 13.26 17.18
CA ASP A 103 -19.01 13.58 16.24
C ASP A 103 -17.65 13.03 16.69
N LEU A 104 -17.15 12.04 15.94
CA LEU A 104 -15.83 11.45 16.10
C LEU A 104 -14.71 12.49 15.98
N LYS A 105 -14.80 13.40 15.02
CA LYS A 105 -13.76 14.41 14.79
C LYS A 105 -13.64 15.35 15.99
N ALA A 106 -14.77 15.83 16.50
CA ALA A 106 -14.80 16.65 17.71
C ALA A 106 -14.27 15.89 18.93
N THR A 107 -14.59 14.60 19.07
CA THR A 107 -14.08 13.75 20.15
C THR A 107 -12.55 13.63 20.11
N LEU A 108 -11.97 13.37 18.93
CA LEU A 108 -10.51 13.29 18.77
C LEU A 108 -9.81 14.61 19.10
N ILE A 109 -10.37 15.75 18.67
CA ILE A 109 -9.84 17.09 19.01
C ILE A 109 -9.93 17.34 20.52
N ALA A 110 -11.04 16.97 21.15
CA ALA A 110 -11.23 17.14 22.58
C ALA A 110 -10.23 16.29 23.39
N CYS A 111 -10.02 15.04 23.00
CA CYS A 111 -8.99 14.18 23.60
C CYS A 111 -7.58 14.78 23.45
N ALA A 112 -7.24 15.29 22.26
CA ALA A 112 -5.92 15.85 21.98
C ALA A 112 -5.58 17.08 22.85
N GLY A 113 -6.60 17.89 23.19
CA GLY A 113 -6.46 19.06 24.06
C GLY A 113 -6.73 18.79 25.54
N HIS A 114 -6.95 17.54 25.94
CA HIS A 114 -7.41 17.24 27.29
C HIS A 114 -6.27 17.42 28.33
N PRO A 115 -6.49 18.14 29.45
CA PRO A 115 -5.43 18.43 30.44
C PRO A 115 -4.80 17.19 31.09
N ARG A 116 -5.48 16.04 31.03
CA ARG A 116 -5.01 14.77 31.60
C ARG A 116 -4.33 13.83 30.60
N LEU A 117 -4.12 14.26 29.35
CA LEU A 117 -3.62 13.39 28.28
C LEU A 117 -2.29 12.69 28.62
N ALA A 118 -1.41 13.36 29.37
CA ALA A 118 -0.13 12.78 29.81
C ALA A 118 -0.14 12.17 31.22
N THR A 119 -1.19 12.35 32.00
CA THR A 119 -1.19 12.04 33.45
C THR A 119 -2.10 10.87 33.82
N PHE A 120 -2.97 10.41 32.92
CA PHE A 120 -3.78 9.22 33.20
C PHE A 120 -2.95 7.93 33.16
N ALA A 121 -3.40 6.90 33.89
CA ALA A 121 -2.59 5.71 34.18
C ALA A 121 -2.15 4.93 32.93
N ASP A 122 -3.00 4.86 31.90
CA ASP A 122 -2.77 4.03 30.71
C ASP A 122 -2.35 4.84 29.47
N ALA A 123 -1.79 6.05 29.67
CA ALA A 123 -1.44 6.95 28.58
C ALA A 123 -0.50 6.33 27.54
N GLY A 124 0.48 5.53 27.97
CA GLY A 124 1.38 4.80 27.05
C GLY A 124 0.67 3.72 26.24
N PHE A 125 -0.32 3.03 26.82
CA PHE A 125 -1.11 2.02 26.13
C PHE A 125 -1.95 2.64 25.03
N TYR A 126 -2.73 3.68 25.36
CA TYR A 126 -3.57 4.37 24.39
C TYR A 126 -2.76 5.04 23.29
N MET A 127 -1.62 5.62 23.62
CA MET A 127 -0.69 6.15 22.62
C MET A 127 -0.29 5.07 21.60
N HIS A 128 0.04 3.86 22.06
CA HIS A 128 0.39 2.75 21.17
C HIS A 128 -0.81 2.26 20.33
N VAL A 129 -2.00 2.16 20.92
CA VAL A 129 -3.23 1.78 20.21
C VAL A 129 -3.55 2.80 19.11
N VAL A 130 -3.52 4.09 19.43
CA VAL A 130 -3.78 5.19 18.50
C VAL A 130 -2.71 5.27 17.41
N ASP A 131 -1.43 5.10 17.74
CA ASP A 131 -0.34 4.99 16.74
C ASP A 131 -0.54 3.76 15.82
N GLY A 132 -1.17 2.69 16.32
CA GLY A 132 -1.56 1.52 15.52
C GLY A 132 -2.71 1.79 14.55
N ILE A 133 -3.75 2.48 15.02
CA ILE A 133 -4.90 2.89 14.19
C ILE A 133 -4.45 3.90 13.13
N ALA A 134 -3.63 4.89 13.49
CA ALA A 134 -3.06 5.87 12.56
C ALA A 134 -2.34 5.20 11.38
N ARG A 135 -1.50 4.18 11.65
CA ARG A 135 -0.84 3.41 10.57
C ARG A 135 -1.81 2.68 9.64
N LYS A 136 -2.94 2.18 10.16
CA LYS A 136 -3.98 1.54 9.34
C LYS A 136 -4.73 2.58 8.51
N VAL A 137 -5.02 3.75 9.09
CA VAL A 137 -5.64 4.88 8.39
C VAL A 137 -4.73 5.38 7.26
N ASP A 138 -3.43 5.56 7.54
CA ASP A 138 -2.44 5.92 6.54
C ASP A 138 -2.44 4.91 5.39
N ALA A 139 -2.40 3.60 5.69
CA ALA A 139 -2.42 2.56 4.65
C ALA A 139 -3.75 2.46 3.87
N ALA A 140 -4.87 2.91 4.46
CA ALA A 140 -6.18 2.90 3.80
C ALA A 140 -6.36 4.11 2.86
N LEU A 141 -5.85 5.28 3.28
CA LEU A 141 -5.94 6.54 2.54
C LEU A 141 -4.81 6.70 1.50
N ASP A 142 -3.61 6.25 1.85
CA ASP A 142 -2.40 6.27 1.02
C ASP A 142 -1.73 4.88 1.02
N PRO A 143 -2.30 3.90 0.30
CA PRO A 143 -1.75 2.56 0.25
C PRO A 143 -0.30 2.58 -0.26
N PRO A 144 0.65 1.91 0.42
CA PRO A 144 2.03 1.90 -0.03
C PRO A 144 2.10 1.33 -1.45
N GLU A 145 2.87 2.00 -2.32
CA GLU A 145 3.04 1.55 -3.69
C GLU A 145 3.49 0.09 -3.69
N GLN A 146 2.76 -0.77 -4.39
CA GLN A 146 3.04 -2.21 -4.41
C GLN A 146 4.40 -2.45 -5.09
N ARG A 147 5.45 -2.59 -4.28
CA ARG A 147 6.80 -2.86 -4.77
C ARG A 147 6.91 -4.31 -5.22
N ARG A 148 7.29 -4.53 -6.48
CA ARG A 148 7.43 -5.84 -7.09
C ARG A 148 8.89 -6.17 -7.32
N GLU A 149 9.24 -7.45 -7.28
CA GLU A 149 10.58 -7.91 -7.64
C GLU A 149 10.89 -7.58 -9.10
N ILE A 150 11.97 -6.84 -9.32
CA ILE A 150 12.40 -6.42 -10.67
C ILE A 150 13.63 -7.17 -11.18
N GLY A 151 14.41 -7.80 -10.30
CA GLY A 151 15.64 -8.51 -10.63
C GLY A 151 16.70 -8.33 -9.55
N THR A 152 17.90 -8.83 -9.78
CA THR A 152 18.97 -8.84 -8.78
C THR A 152 19.91 -7.64 -8.90
N CYS A 153 20.49 -7.22 -7.77
CA CYS A 153 21.54 -6.22 -7.73
C CYS A 153 22.77 -6.68 -8.51
N GLU A 154 23.37 -5.78 -9.29
CA GLU A 154 24.57 -6.10 -10.09
C GLU A 154 25.83 -6.37 -9.28
N LEU A 155 25.86 -5.99 -7.99
CA LEU A 155 27.03 -6.15 -7.14
C LEU A 155 26.94 -7.38 -6.23
N CYS A 156 25.83 -7.51 -5.51
CA CYS A 156 25.66 -8.50 -4.44
C CYS A 156 24.49 -9.46 -4.66
N GLU A 157 23.91 -9.44 -5.87
CA GLU A 157 22.83 -10.34 -6.31
C GLU A 157 21.54 -10.31 -5.49
N THR A 158 21.42 -9.42 -4.50
CA THR A 158 20.20 -9.24 -3.70
C THR A 158 19.01 -8.93 -4.61
N MET A 159 17.89 -9.61 -4.40
CA MET A 159 16.64 -9.32 -5.11
C MET A 159 16.18 -7.90 -4.80
N LEU A 160 15.97 -7.11 -5.84
CA LEU A 160 15.52 -5.72 -5.77
C LEU A 160 14.04 -5.63 -6.06
N THR A 161 13.36 -4.76 -5.32
CA THR A 161 11.96 -4.43 -5.53
C THR A 161 11.80 -2.97 -5.93
N ALA A 162 10.81 -2.68 -6.76
CA ALA A 162 10.49 -1.33 -7.20
C ALA A 162 8.98 -1.17 -7.42
N GLY A 163 8.49 0.04 -7.20
CA GLY A 163 7.17 0.49 -7.63
C GLY A 163 7.04 0.55 -9.16
N ALA A 164 5.84 0.86 -9.63
CA ALA A 164 5.57 1.10 -11.05
C ALA A 164 6.20 2.42 -11.53
N ALA A 165 6.25 3.43 -10.66
CA ALA A 165 6.80 4.76 -10.96
C ALA A 165 8.32 4.88 -10.70
N ASP A 166 8.92 3.93 -9.97
CA ASP A 166 10.34 3.94 -9.60
C ASP A 166 11.26 3.85 -10.83
N GLN A 167 12.00 4.93 -11.11
CA GLN A 167 13.02 4.97 -12.17
C GLN A 167 14.37 4.44 -11.70
N TRP A 168 14.65 4.59 -10.40
CA TRP A 168 15.89 4.22 -9.73
C TRP A 168 15.59 3.36 -8.51
N VAL A 169 16.50 2.46 -8.18
CA VAL A 169 16.43 1.61 -6.99
C VAL A 169 17.77 1.61 -6.28
N THR A 170 17.73 1.64 -4.95
CA THR A 170 18.91 1.53 -4.11
C THR A 170 18.94 0.14 -3.49
N CYS A 171 20.04 -0.59 -3.66
CA CYS A 171 20.17 -1.89 -3.04
C CYS A 171 20.21 -1.76 -1.51
N PRO A 172 19.36 -2.47 -0.76
CA PRO A 172 19.32 -2.34 0.70
C PRO A 172 20.53 -2.98 1.40
N VAL A 173 21.33 -3.79 0.69
CA VAL A 173 22.47 -4.51 1.25
C VAL A 173 23.79 -3.77 0.99
N CYS A 174 24.05 -3.38 -0.26
CA CYS A 174 25.32 -2.75 -0.65
C CYS A 174 25.21 -1.25 -0.94
N GLY A 175 24.02 -0.66 -0.86
CA GLY A 175 23.79 0.77 -1.13
C GLY A 175 23.88 1.19 -2.59
N ARG A 176 24.11 0.26 -3.52
CA ARG A 176 24.29 0.57 -4.94
C ARG A 176 23.00 1.05 -5.59
N GLU A 177 23.03 2.26 -6.14
CA GLU A 177 21.95 2.83 -6.94
C GLU A 177 22.02 2.34 -8.38
N GLN A 178 20.88 1.90 -8.91
CA GLN A 178 20.76 1.37 -10.27
C GLN A 178 19.44 1.83 -10.88
N ARG A 179 19.42 2.06 -12.20
CA ARG A 179 18.16 2.29 -12.92
C ARG A 179 17.31 1.03 -12.86
N ALA A 180 16.05 1.15 -12.45
CA ALA A 180 15.11 0.04 -12.39
C ALA A 180 15.01 -0.69 -13.73
N GLN A 181 14.99 0.08 -14.84
CA GLN A 181 14.93 -0.46 -16.20
C GLN A 181 16.14 -1.32 -16.56
N THR A 182 17.34 -0.94 -16.12
CA THR A 182 18.56 -1.72 -16.36
C THR A 182 18.51 -3.06 -15.64
N VAL A 183 18.00 -3.08 -14.41
CA VAL A 183 17.81 -4.31 -13.62
C VAL A 183 16.79 -5.24 -14.31
N LYS A 184 15.64 -4.71 -14.75
CA LYS A 184 14.61 -5.48 -15.47
C LYS A 184 15.14 -6.06 -16.79
N LEU A 185 15.88 -5.26 -17.57
CA LEU A 185 16.51 -5.71 -18.80
C LEU A 185 17.55 -6.81 -18.56
N ARG A 186 18.35 -6.71 -17.49
CA ARG A 186 19.30 -7.77 -17.14
C ARG A 186 18.59 -9.07 -16.77
N ARG A 187 17.53 -8.99 -15.96
CA ARG A 187 16.68 -10.15 -15.62
C ARG A 187 16.11 -10.80 -16.89
N LEU A 188 15.59 -10.00 -17.83
CA LEU A 188 15.10 -10.50 -19.12
C LEU A 188 16.22 -11.20 -19.90
N LYS A 189 17.41 -10.60 -20.00
CA LYS A 189 18.56 -11.23 -20.69
C LYS A 189 18.89 -12.59 -20.07
N THR A 190 18.97 -12.69 -18.74
CA THR A 190 19.22 -13.97 -18.07
C THR A 190 18.17 -15.02 -18.44
N LEU A 191 16.88 -14.65 -18.46
CA LEU A 191 15.80 -15.55 -18.87
C LEU A 191 15.88 -15.96 -20.34
N CYS A 192 16.30 -15.06 -21.23
CA CYS A 192 16.37 -15.31 -22.67
C CYS A 192 17.63 -16.10 -23.09
N TRP A 193 18.71 -16.08 -22.29
CA TRP A 193 19.93 -16.86 -22.55
C TRP A 193 19.89 -18.26 -21.94
N ASP A 194 19.04 -18.50 -20.94
CA ASP A 194 18.80 -19.83 -20.38
C ASP A 194 17.69 -20.53 -21.20
N ASP A 195 18.10 -21.37 -22.16
CA ASP A 195 17.19 -22.10 -23.06
C ASP A 195 16.22 -23.07 -22.32
N SER A 196 16.46 -23.34 -21.03
CA SER A 196 15.56 -24.15 -20.20
C SER A 196 14.37 -23.34 -19.66
N ARG A 197 14.45 -22.00 -19.64
CA ARG A 197 13.41 -21.14 -19.06
C ARG A 197 12.18 -21.10 -19.95
N ARG A 198 11.04 -21.48 -19.37
CA ARG A 198 9.75 -21.50 -20.03
C ARG A 198 8.69 -20.78 -19.20
N GLY A 199 7.67 -20.28 -19.87
CA GLY A 199 6.54 -19.60 -19.24
C GLY A 199 5.29 -19.62 -20.12
N SER A 200 4.18 -19.20 -19.53
CA SER A 200 2.96 -18.93 -20.27
C SER A 200 3.11 -17.69 -21.17
N ALA A 201 2.28 -17.57 -22.19
CA ALA A 201 2.23 -16.38 -23.03
C ALA A 201 1.92 -15.10 -22.23
N ALA A 202 1.18 -15.19 -21.12
CA ALA A 202 0.88 -14.04 -20.27
C ALA A 202 2.11 -13.59 -19.48
N GLU A 203 2.84 -14.53 -18.88
CA GLU A 203 4.05 -14.25 -18.11
C GLU A 203 5.14 -13.68 -19.01
N ILE A 204 5.39 -14.29 -20.17
CA ILE A 204 6.42 -13.81 -21.11
C ILE A 204 6.08 -12.40 -21.60
N ALA A 205 4.83 -12.16 -22.03
CA ALA A 205 4.38 -10.82 -22.45
C ALA A 205 4.62 -9.77 -21.34
N LYS A 206 4.30 -10.12 -20.09
CA LYS A 206 4.52 -9.25 -18.93
C LYS A 206 6.00 -8.95 -18.71
N VAL A 207 6.85 -9.97 -18.67
CA VAL A 207 8.31 -9.80 -18.42
C VAL A 207 8.97 -8.97 -19.51
N PHE A 208 8.61 -9.18 -20.79
CA PHE A 208 9.11 -8.36 -21.90
C PHE A 208 8.65 -6.90 -21.77
N THR A 209 7.37 -6.69 -21.46
CA THR A 209 6.80 -5.34 -21.30
C THR A 209 7.41 -4.60 -20.11
N ASP A 210 7.60 -5.29 -18.98
CA ASP A 210 8.27 -4.74 -17.80
C ASP A 210 9.71 -4.30 -18.13
N ALA A 211 10.40 -5.02 -19.02
CA ALA A 211 11.72 -4.66 -19.54
C ALA A 211 11.70 -3.62 -20.67
N GLY A 212 10.53 -3.09 -21.04
CA GLY A 212 10.37 -2.02 -22.04
C GLY A 212 10.20 -2.52 -23.49
N ILE A 213 10.02 -3.82 -23.69
CA ILE A 213 9.75 -4.43 -24.99
C ILE A 213 8.27 -4.80 -25.06
N THR A 214 7.47 -4.00 -25.76
CA THR A 214 6.02 -4.22 -25.81
C THR A 214 5.68 -5.45 -26.63
N VAL A 215 5.27 -6.53 -25.94
CA VAL A 215 4.82 -7.78 -26.57
C VAL A 215 3.46 -8.16 -25.99
N LYS A 216 2.43 -8.26 -26.83
CA LYS A 216 1.08 -8.64 -26.40
C LYS A 216 0.96 -10.15 -26.25
N ARG A 217 0.23 -10.62 -25.24
CA ARG A 217 -0.12 -12.05 -25.06
C ARG A 217 -0.75 -12.66 -26.32
N HIS A 218 -1.61 -11.90 -27.00
CA HIS A 218 -2.26 -12.32 -28.23
C HIS A 218 -1.23 -12.64 -29.33
N THR A 219 -0.24 -11.77 -29.54
CA THR A 219 0.87 -11.99 -30.49
C THR A 219 1.61 -13.28 -30.21
N LEU A 220 1.92 -13.57 -28.94
CA LEU A 220 2.58 -14.83 -28.56
C LEU A 220 1.69 -16.06 -28.81
N THR A 221 0.38 -15.91 -28.64
CA THR A 221 -0.59 -16.99 -28.89
C THR A 221 -0.71 -17.28 -30.40
N VAL A 222 -0.69 -16.23 -31.23
CA VAL A 222 -0.64 -16.34 -32.70
C VAL A 222 0.67 -16.98 -33.17
N TRP A 223 1.81 -16.58 -32.61
CA TRP A 223 3.09 -17.20 -32.97
C TRP A 223 3.16 -18.67 -32.55
N LYS A 224 2.58 -19.01 -31.39
CA LYS A 224 2.42 -20.39 -30.94
C LYS A 224 1.54 -21.20 -31.90
N SER A 225 0.37 -20.69 -32.29
CA SER A 225 -0.54 -21.41 -33.20
C SER A 225 0.06 -21.58 -34.61
N ARG A 226 0.91 -20.64 -35.03
CA ARG A 226 1.66 -20.69 -36.29
C ARG A 226 2.94 -21.53 -36.21
N GLY A 227 3.24 -22.18 -35.08
CA GLY A 227 4.43 -23.02 -34.92
C GLY A 227 5.76 -22.27 -34.96
N LYS A 228 5.77 -20.96 -34.70
CA LYS A 228 6.99 -20.12 -34.75
C LYS A 228 7.78 -20.13 -33.44
N LEU A 229 7.20 -20.65 -32.37
CA LEU A 229 7.79 -20.67 -31.03
C LEU A 229 8.15 -22.10 -30.63
N ASP A 230 9.19 -22.22 -29.83
CA ASP A 230 9.50 -23.48 -29.14
C ASP A 230 8.54 -23.65 -27.96
N VAL A 231 7.69 -24.67 -28.03
CA VAL A 231 6.63 -24.95 -27.07
C VAL A 231 6.73 -26.39 -26.58
N THR A 232 6.73 -26.55 -25.26
CA THR A 232 6.65 -27.86 -24.58
C THR A 232 5.49 -27.84 -23.58
N PRO A 233 5.15 -28.97 -22.92
CA PRO A 233 4.15 -28.99 -21.86
C PRO A 233 4.43 -27.99 -20.71
N GLN A 234 5.70 -27.67 -20.48
CA GLN A 234 6.16 -26.70 -19.47
C GLN A 234 6.02 -25.23 -19.92
N GLY A 235 5.67 -24.98 -21.19
CA GLY A 235 5.41 -23.64 -21.71
C GLY A 235 6.24 -23.24 -22.94
N ILE A 236 6.19 -21.94 -23.24
CA ILE A 236 6.92 -21.31 -24.35
C ILE A 236 8.32 -20.95 -23.85
N SER A 237 9.35 -21.22 -24.65
CA SER A 237 10.72 -20.80 -24.34
C SER A 237 10.89 -19.28 -24.47
N TYR A 238 11.49 -18.64 -23.46
CA TYR A 238 11.83 -17.22 -23.49
C TYR A 238 12.79 -16.87 -24.63
N SER A 239 13.75 -17.76 -24.94
CA SER A 239 14.75 -17.54 -25.99
C SER A 239 14.12 -17.55 -27.38
N SER A 240 13.13 -18.41 -27.61
CA SER A 240 12.39 -18.47 -28.89
C SER A 240 11.62 -17.17 -29.18
N VAL A 241 10.99 -16.60 -28.16
CA VAL A 241 10.28 -15.31 -28.27
C VAL A 241 11.28 -14.19 -28.54
N TYR A 242 12.39 -14.16 -27.81
CA TYR A 242 13.43 -13.14 -27.97
C TYR A 242 14.02 -13.13 -29.39
N ARG A 243 14.35 -14.30 -29.96
CA ARG A 243 14.83 -14.44 -31.35
C ARG A 243 13.82 -13.90 -32.35
N LEU A 244 12.53 -14.16 -32.12
CA LEU A 244 11.47 -13.71 -33.03
C LEU A 244 11.23 -12.20 -32.94
N VAL A 245 11.34 -11.62 -31.74
CA VAL A 245 11.28 -10.16 -31.54
C VAL A 245 12.43 -9.45 -32.26
N ILE A 246 13.67 -9.93 -32.08
CA ILE A 246 14.86 -9.31 -32.72
C ILE A 246 14.84 -9.44 -34.24
N SER A 247 14.27 -10.52 -34.79
CA SER A 247 14.15 -10.72 -36.24
C SER A 247 13.01 -9.93 -36.90
N GLY A 248 12.46 -8.92 -36.21
CA GLY A 248 11.38 -8.06 -36.71
C GLY A 248 10.02 -8.74 -36.74
N GLY A 249 9.81 -9.77 -35.90
CA GLY A 249 8.53 -10.49 -35.83
C GLY A 249 7.36 -9.61 -35.41
N LEU A 250 7.62 -8.51 -34.67
CA LEU A 250 6.60 -7.55 -34.24
C LEU A 250 6.10 -6.68 -35.40
N ASP A 251 6.98 -6.23 -36.29
CA ASP A 251 6.63 -5.36 -37.42
C ASP A 251 5.86 -6.12 -38.50
N LYS A 252 6.16 -7.41 -38.69
CA LYS A 252 5.52 -8.27 -39.69
C LYS A 252 4.05 -8.58 -39.41
N GLU A 253 3.58 -8.46 -38.16
CA GLU A 253 2.16 -8.67 -37.82
C GLU A 253 1.32 -7.38 -37.82
N LEU A 254 1.94 -6.20 -37.71
CA LEU A 254 1.26 -4.92 -37.91
C LEU A 254 0.80 -4.71 -39.37
N THR A 255 1.47 -5.38 -40.31
CA THR A 255 1.14 -5.34 -41.75
C THR A 255 0.04 -6.31 -42.21
N VAL A 256 -0.44 -7.22 -41.36
CA VAL A 256 -1.42 -8.27 -41.76
C VAL A 256 -2.87 -7.91 -41.39
N THR A 257 -3.09 -6.74 -40.79
CA THR A 257 -4.44 -6.19 -40.51
C THR A 257 -4.69 -4.92 -41.32
N ALA A 258 -4.69 -5.05 -42.65
CA ALA A 258 -5.29 -4.10 -43.58
C ALA A 258 -6.38 -4.82 -44.37
#